data_AF-A0A9Q3KM97-F1
#
_entry.id   AF-A0A9Q3KM97-F1
#
_cell.length_a   1.000
_cell.length_b   1.000
_cell.length_c   1.000
_cell.angle_alpha   90.00
_cell.angle_beta   90.00
_cell.angle_gamma   90.00
#
_symmetry.space_group_name_H-M   'P 1'
#
loop_
_entity.id
_entity.type
_entity.pdbx_description
1 polymer ?
#
loop_
_entity_poly.entity_id
_entity_poly.type
_entity_poly.pdbx_seq_one_letter_code
_entity_poly.pdbx_strand_id
1 'polypeptide(L)' 'MSRIVDWGEIAYIHVYKRGLASRPLDQLDSYRGNSDTLQELLDLTLELDSRYHERQKENGSHQEKKPPVTGSNSSRPL' A
#
# COMPACT_ATOMS: atom_id res chain seq x y z
N MET A 1 21.96 -11.39 -25.52
CA MET A 1 20.65 -10.97 -26.07
C MET A 1 20.60 -9.46 -26.00
N SER A 2 20.69 -8.78 -27.14
CA SER A 2 20.66 -7.32 -27.20
C SER A 2 19.29 -6.83 -26.75
N ARG A 3 19.22 -6.21 -25.58
CA ARG A 3 18.05 -5.48 -25.09
C ARG A 3 17.87 -4.28 -26.03
N ILE A 4 17.16 -4.47 -27.14
CA ILE A 4 16.60 -3.33 -27.87
C ILE A 4 15.71 -2.65 -26.85
N VAL A 5 16.08 -1.44 -26.48
CA VAL A 5 15.28 -0.61 -25.58
C VAL A 5 13.95 -0.36 -26.28
N ASP A 6 12.89 -0.99 -25.78
CA ASP A 6 11.55 -0.76 -26.29
C ASP A 6 11.06 0.60 -25.77
N TRP A 7 11.20 1.62 -26.62
CA TRP A 7 10.72 2.97 -26.31
C TRP A 7 9.22 3.01 -26.02
N GLY A 8 8.45 2.06 -26.55
CA GLY A 8 7.03 1.91 -26.23
C GLY A 8 6.83 1.52 -24.77
N GLU A 9 7.57 0.52 -24.31
CA GLU A 9 7.53 0.06 -22.92
C GLU A 9 7.94 1.15 -21.93
N ILE A 10 9.00 1.91 -22.25
CA ILE A 10 9.39 3.09 -21.47
C ILE A 10 8.27 4.13 -21.41
N ALA A 11 7.62 4.41 -22.55
CA ALA A 11 6.52 5.39 -22.59
C ALA A 11 5.33 4.93 -21.73
N TYR A 12 4.97 3.64 -21.77
CA TYR A 12 3.92 3.10 -20.92
C TYR A 12 4.25 3.16 -19.43
N ILE A 13 5.48 2.78 -19.06
CA ILE A 13 5.97 2.90 -17.67
C ILE A 13 5.87 4.34 -17.19
N HIS A 14 6.29 5.31 -18.01
CA HIS A 14 6.25 6.72 -17.65
C HIS A 14 4.82 7.24 -17.46
N VAL A 15 3.91 6.92 -18.39
CA VAL A 15 2.49 7.31 -18.28
C VAL A 15 1.83 6.66 -17.07
N TYR A 16 2.12 5.39 -16.80
CA TYR A 16 1.60 4.68 -15.65
C TYR A 16 2.06 5.33 -14.33
N LYS A 17 3.37 5.58 -14.16
CA LYS A 17 3.92 6.26 -12.98
C LYS A 17 3.29 7.64 -12.75
N ARG A 18 3.01 8.39 -13.83
CA ARG A 18 2.33 9.69 -13.74
C ARG A 18 0.89 9.60 -13.23
N GLY A 19 0.21 8.49 -13.48
CA GLY A 19 -1.16 8.24 -13.02
C GLY A 19 -1.25 7.70 -11.58
N LEU A 20 -0.14 7.30 -10.98
CA LEU A 20 -0.12 6.78 -9.61
C LEU A 20 -0.28 7.89 -8.57
N ALA A 21 -0.91 7.54 -7.45
CA ALA A 21 -0.91 8.39 -6.27
C ALA A 21 0.53 8.53 -5.71
N SER A 22 0.81 9.62 -4.98
CA SER A 22 2.14 9.89 -4.42
C SER A 22 2.66 8.74 -3.55
N ARG A 23 1.78 8.10 -2.76
CA ARG A 23 2.17 7.01 -1.86
C ARG A 23 2.79 5.80 -2.60
N PRO A 24 2.11 5.10 -3.54
CA PRO A 24 2.73 4.01 -4.28
C PRO A 24 3.94 4.47 -5.12
N LEU A 25 3.93 5.72 -5.61
CA LEU A 25 5.08 6.29 -6.33
C LEU A 25 6.33 6.39 -5.44
N ASP A 26 6.20 6.93 -4.23
CA ASP A 26 7.31 7.04 -3.26
C ASP A 26 7.84 5.66 -2.84
N GLN A 27 6.95 4.66 -2.73
CA GLN A 27 7.32 3.28 -2.41
C GLN A 27 8.05 2.61 -3.56
N LEU A 28 7.65 2.87 -4.80
CA LEU A 28 8.33 2.41 -6.01
C LEU A 28 9.71 3.08 -6.18
N ASP A 29 9.82 4.38 -5.91
CA ASP A 29 11.10 5.11 -5.99
C ASP A 29 12.08 4.66 -4.89
N SER A 30 11.56 4.25 -3.73
CA SER A 30 12.35 3.63 -2.66
C SER A 30 12.74 2.18 -2.99
N TYR A 31 12.06 1.55 -3.94
CA TYR A 31 12.33 0.17 -4.34
C TYR A 31 13.55 0.14 -5.27
N ARG A 32 14.64 -0.45 -4.79
CA ARG A 32 15.95 -0.45 -5.47
C ARG A 32 16.04 -1.37 -6.70
N GLY A 33 14.93 -1.97 -7.11
CA GLY A 33 14.85 -2.87 -8.26
C GLY A 33 14.39 -2.12 -9.51
N ASN A 34 15.10 -2.31 -10.62
CA ASN A 34 14.64 -1.80 -11.91
C ASN A 34 13.48 -2.67 -12.39
N SER A 35 12.29 -2.09 -12.52
CA SER A 35 11.20 -2.66 -13.30
C SER A 35 11.46 -2.34 -14.77
N ASP A 36 12.10 -3.27 -15.48
CA ASP A 36 12.48 -3.08 -16.88
C ASP A 36 11.24 -3.22 -17.80
N THR A 37 10.16 -3.82 -17.28
CA THR A 37 8.90 -4.01 -18.01
C THR A 37 7.69 -3.36 -17.31
N LEU A 38 6.66 -3.03 -18.10
CA LEU A 38 5.40 -2.51 -17.57
C LEU A 38 4.70 -3.55 -16.68
N GLN A 39 4.78 -4.81 -17.05
CA GLN A 39 4.17 -5.90 -16.30
C GLN A 39 4.78 -6.03 -14.90
N GLU A 40 6.12 -6.02 -14.78
CA GLU A 40 6.80 -6.03 -13.49
C GLU A 40 6.41 -4.83 -12.62
N LEU A 41 6.26 -3.65 -13.23
CA LEU A 41 5.83 -2.45 -12.53
C LEU A 41 4.41 -2.57 -11.96
N LEU A 42 3.47 -3.14 -12.73
CA LEU A 42 2.10 -3.41 -12.29
C LEU A 42 2.07 -4.40 -11.13
N ASP A 43 2.79 -5.52 -11.25
CA ASP A 43 2.85 -6.55 -10.22
C ASP A 43 3.46 -6.01 -8.92
N LEU A 44 4.55 -5.24 -9.01
CA LEU A 44 5.17 -4.58 -7.85
C LEU A 44 4.22 -3.58 -7.18
N THR A 45 3.47 -2.81 -7.97
CA THR A 45 2.53 -1.84 -7.43
C THR A 45 1.41 -2.54 -6.65
N LEU A 46 0.88 -3.64 -7.18
CA LEU A 46 -0.13 -4.48 -6.52
C LEU A 46 0.40 -5.12 -5.24
N GLU A 47 1.64 -5.61 -5.25
CA GLU A 47 2.26 -6.21 -4.07
C GLU A 47 2.47 -5.18 -2.95
N LEU A 48 2.97 -3.99 -3.29
CA LEU A 48 3.15 -2.90 -2.34
C LEU A 48 1.83 -2.45 -1.71
N ASP A 49 0.78 -2.33 -2.54
CA ASP A 49 -0.55 -1.96 -2.06
C ASP A 49 -1.15 -3.05 -1.15
N SER A 50 -1.02 -4.32 -1.54
CA SER A 50 -1.48 -5.46 -0.75
C SER A 50 -0.79 -5.53 0.61
N ARG A 51 0.55 -5.44 0.65
CA ARG A 51 1.33 -5.41 1.91
C ARG A 51 1.00 -4.20 2.78
N TYR A 52 0.61 -3.07 2.19
CA TYR A 52 0.15 -1.91 2.94
C TYR A 52 -1.20 -2.18 3.62
N HIS A 53 -2.16 -2.73 2.87
CA HIS A 53 -3.47 -3.08 3.40
C HIS A 53 -3.39 -4.17 4.49
N GLU A 54 -2.50 -5.14 4.35
CA GLU A 54 -2.22 -6.14 5.40
C GLU A 54 -1.64 -5.49 6.67
N ARG A 55 -0.66 -4.61 6.54
CA ARG A 55 -0.10 -3.87 7.70
C ARG A 55 -1.12 -2.97 8.38
N GLN A 56 -2.02 -2.34 7.62
CA GLN A 56 -3.12 -1.57 8.19
C GLN A 56 -4.11 -2.45 8.94
N LYS A 57 -4.35 -3.68 8.47
CA LYS A 57 -5.21 -4.66 9.14
C LYS A 57 -4.59 -5.18 10.44
N GLU A 58 -3.28 -5.42 10.48
CA GLU A 58 -2.56 -5.78 11.72
C GLU A 58 -2.48 -4.62 12.72
N ASN A 59 -2.23 -3.40 12.24
CA ASN A 59 -2.13 -2.24 13.13
C ASN A 59 -3.52 -1.79 13.65
N GLY A 60 -4.59 -2.07 12.91
CA GLY A 60 -5.97 -1.82 13.32
C GLY A 60 -6.54 -2.87 14.28
N SER A 61 -5.99 -4.08 14.31
CA SER A 61 -6.44 -5.14 15.24
C SER A 61 -5.79 -5.03 16.63
N HIS A 62 -4.70 -4.27 16.75
CA HIS A 62 -4.06 -3.92 18.02
C HIS A 62 -4.58 -2.62 18.66
N GLN A 63 -5.66 -2.02 18.15
CA GLN A 63 -6.52 -1.27 19.03
C GLN A 63 -7.28 -2.26 19.90
N GLU A 64 -6.65 -2.56 21.05
CA GLU A 64 -7.31 -3.00 22.28
C GLU A 64 -8.69 -2.33 22.33
N LYS A 65 -9.73 -3.07 21.92
CA LYS A 65 -11.08 -2.78 22.34
C LYS A 65 -11.03 -2.97 23.84
N LYS A 66 -10.71 -1.91 24.59
CA LYS A 66 -10.97 -1.84 26.02
C LYS A 66 -12.38 -2.39 26.18
N PRO A 67 -12.59 -3.45 26.98
CA PRO A 67 -13.94 -3.90 27.25
C PRO A 67 -14.72 -2.67 27.74
N PRO A 68 -15.96 -2.43 27.27
CA PRO A 68 -16.78 -1.42 27.91
C PRO A 68 -16.85 -1.82 29.37
N VAL A 69 -16.27 -1.00 30.25
CA VAL A 69 -16.42 -1.17 31.70
C VAL A 69 -17.92 -1.17 31.95
N THR A 70 -18.45 -2.36 32.19
CA THR A 70 -19.77 -2.62 32.74
C THR A 70 -19.75 -2.11 34.18
N GLY A 71 -19.88 -0.79 34.33
CA GLY A 71 -20.13 -0.12 35.60
C GLY A 71 -21.63 0.09 35.77
N SER A 72 -22.36 -0.99 36.02
CA SER A 72 -23.63 -0.92 36.72
C SER A 72 -23.41 -0.19 38.05
N ASN A 73 -24.20 0.85 38.31
CA ASN A 73 -24.73 1.26 39.62
C ASN A 73 -25.72 2.40 39.32
N SER A 74 -26.97 2.06 39.06
CA SER A 74 -28.04 1.91 40.07
C SER A 74 -28.41 3.24 40.74
N SER A 75 -29.67 3.60 40.52
CA SER A 75 -30.41 4.77 40.97
C SER A 75 -30.29 5.12 42.47
N ARG A 76 -30.09 6.43 42.77
CA ARG A 76 -30.61 7.29 43.90
C ARG A 76 -30.56 6.78 45.38
N PRO A 77 -30.80 7.60 46.44
CA PRO A 77 -30.88 9.07 46.60
C PRO A 77 -30.10 9.61 47.86
N LEU A 78 -30.12 10.94 48.08
CA LEU A 78 -30.26 11.59 49.39
C LEU A 78 -31.21 12.77 49.24
#